data_AF-A0A6C0Q1L6-F1
#
_entry.id   AF-A0A6C0Q1L6-F1
#
_cell.length_a   1.000
_cell.length_b   1.000
_cell.length_c   1.000
_cell.angle_alpha   90.00
_cell.angle_beta   90.00
_cell.angle_gamma   90.00
#
_symmetry.space_group_name_H-M   'P 1'
#
loop_
_entity.id
_entity.type
_entity.pdbx_description
1 polymer ?
#
loop_
_entity_poly.entity_id
_entity_poly.type
_entity_poly.pdbx_seq_one_letter_code
_entity_poly.pdbx_strand_id
1 'polypeptide(L)'
;MVQQSPRGAVAPPLPPPTIGVDRRVLTRTDHGGQRWTTAGAVWAPRAPRQAGAPGQAPGPGFGTPGFGPPHPFAPPETTGRAPRRHLGAYVTSGILLLVFACVLAAWIGDTAGNMRADVDLLLDGLVKNEAGRPLLVFTAHEWAFTVALFVVGIAALARRRTARGAALLLAFLLLGVGARQLNGLTRSDYRDVMFATEHGTLIVLTYVFAFLAAATVIILMLVARERDLPPDPATGARRAAGVLLILTGALQGFWYARGLRQFNEAVGPGGGRGAFSEWWHEALNINARGGYGTSAGFTYYHSALVAAFLVVGVLLLLGAPAARGAALALLGIAAYLQLRDLAGIRYDRLADYYRDTGTGWNLTSSFAAAAAMLVAIALIRHAPRPYVPPRYPPSPLP
;
A
#
# COMPACT_ATOMS: atom_id res chain seq x y z
N MET A 1 53.15 -32.72 23.50
CA MET A 1 53.91 -32.13 22.38
C MET A 1 52.91 -31.57 21.38
N VAL A 2 52.72 -30.25 21.37
CA VAL A 2 51.78 -29.55 20.47
C VAL A 2 52.60 -28.94 19.35
N GLN A 3 52.36 -29.41 18.13
CA GLN A 3 53.07 -28.99 16.92
C GLN A 3 52.51 -27.63 16.47
N GLN A 4 53.33 -26.58 16.61
CA GLN A 4 52.98 -25.24 16.13
C GLN A 4 53.13 -25.17 14.60
N SER A 5 52.02 -24.92 13.89
CA SER A 5 52.05 -24.62 12.46
C SER A 5 52.70 -23.26 12.18
N PRO A 6 53.51 -23.13 11.11
CA PRO A 6 54.18 -21.89 10.76
C PRO A 6 53.17 -20.86 10.25
N ARG A 7 53.25 -19.65 10.81
CA ARG A 7 52.51 -18.47 10.34
C ARG A 7 52.97 -18.12 8.93
N GLY A 8 52.11 -18.35 7.94
CA GLY A 8 52.32 -17.92 6.56
C GLY A 8 52.42 -16.39 6.47
N ALA A 9 53.42 -15.92 5.72
CA ALA A 9 53.64 -14.52 5.45
C ALA A 9 52.44 -13.92 4.70
N VAL A 10 51.87 -12.85 5.26
CA VAL A 10 50.80 -12.06 4.63
C VAL A 10 51.43 -11.25 3.50
N ALA A 11 51.00 -11.50 2.26
CA ALA A 11 51.42 -10.72 1.11
C ALA A 11 50.95 -9.25 1.26
N PRO A 12 51.77 -8.26 0.88
CA PRO A 12 51.38 -6.86 0.97
C PRO A 12 50.19 -6.56 0.05
N PRO A 13 49.28 -5.64 0.47
CA PRO A 13 48.12 -5.27 -0.31
C PRO A 13 48.53 -4.63 -1.64
N LEU A 14 47.91 -5.07 -2.73
CA LEU A 14 48.07 -4.48 -4.05
C LEU A 14 47.59 -3.01 -4.04
N PRO A 15 48.29 -2.09 -4.74
CA PRO A 15 47.85 -0.71 -4.84
C PRO A 15 46.49 -0.62 -5.57
N PRO A 16 45.62 0.31 -5.17
CA PRO A 16 44.32 0.50 -5.82
C PRO A 16 44.50 0.98 -7.27
N PRO A 17 43.59 0.59 -8.18
CA PRO A 17 43.62 1.04 -9.56
C PRO A 17 43.40 2.55 -9.64
N THR A 18 44.35 3.25 -10.23
CA THR A 18 44.26 4.68 -10.57
C THR A 18 43.26 4.85 -11.72
N ILE A 19 42.03 5.20 -11.40
CA ILE A 19 41.05 5.66 -12.39
C ILE A 19 41.43 7.10 -12.75
N GLY A 20 42.02 7.27 -13.94
CA GLY A 20 42.29 8.58 -14.52
C GLY A 20 40.99 9.32 -14.84
N VAL A 21 40.57 10.20 -13.94
CA VAL A 21 39.48 11.14 -14.19
C VAL A 21 40.05 12.30 -15.01
N ASP A 22 39.82 12.29 -16.32
CA ASP A 22 40.12 13.40 -17.23
C ASP A 22 39.25 14.61 -16.84
N ARG A 23 39.83 15.53 -16.05
CA ARG A 23 39.21 16.80 -15.64
C ARG A 23 39.23 17.76 -16.82
N ARG A 24 38.35 17.55 -17.81
CA ARG A 24 38.05 18.61 -18.78
C ARG A 24 37.19 19.67 -18.13
N VAL A 25 37.83 20.84 -18.02
CA VAL A 25 37.27 22.13 -17.67
C VAL A 25 36.04 22.43 -18.51
N LEU A 26 34.86 22.39 -17.89
CA LEU A 26 33.65 23.00 -18.45
C LEU A 26 33.67 24.48 -18.10
N THR A 27 33.96 25.29 -19.10
CA THR A 27 33.81 26.74 -19.11
C THR A 27 32.34 27.10 -18.87
N ARG A 28 32.15 27.93 -17.84
CA ARG A 28 30.90 28.56 -17.45
C ARG A 28 30.51 29.59 -18.51
N THR A 29 29.51 29.29 -19.33
CA THR A 29 28.85 30.28 -20.17
C THR A 29 27.72 30.95 -19.38
N ASP A 30 27.94 32.21 -19.05
CA ASP A 30 26.91 33.13 -18.56
C ASP A 30 25.89 33.39 -19.67
N HIS A 31 24.67 32.91 -19.48
CA HIS A 31 23.52 33.29 -20.30
C HIS A 31 22.36 33.76 -19.43
N GLY A 32 22.14 35.08 -19.51
CA GLY A 32 20.83 35.66 -19.78
C GLY A 32 19.75 35.40 -18.73
N GLY A 33 19.62 36.32 -17.78
CA GLY A 33 18.46 36.43 -16.92
C GLY A 33 17.18 36.58 -17.75
N GLN A 34 16.40 35.51 -17.87
CA GLN A 34 15.01 35.58 -18.25
C GLN A 34 14.17 35.86 -17.00
N ARG A 35 13.70 37.11 -16.92
CA ARG A 35 12.59 37.51 -16.04
C ARG A 35 11.38 36.65 -16.39
N TRP A 36 10.98 35.79 -15.45
CA TRP A 36 9.67 35.16 -15.48
C TRP A 36 8.63 36.22 -15.15
N THR A 37 7.93 36.71 -16.16
CA THR A 37 6.66 37.42 -15.99
C THR A 37 5.64 36.41 -15.46
N THR A 38 5.24 36.59 -14.22
CA THR A 38 4.08 35.93 -13.62
C THR A 38 2.84 36.30 -14.42
N ALA A 39 2.38 35.39 -15.28
CA ALA A 39 1.06 35.46 -15.88
C ALA A 39 0.04 35.38 -14.73
N GLY A 40 -0.53 36.53 -14.40
CA GLY A 40 -1.62 36.64 -13.44
C GLY A 40 -2.78 35.77 -13.89
N ALA A 41 -3.10 34.75 -13.10
CA ALA A 41 -4.36 34.04 -13.20
C ALA A 41 -5.47 35.06 -12.82
N VAL A 42 -6.05 35.68 -13.84
CA VAL A 42 -7.26 36.47 -13.74
C VAL A 42 -8.36 35.54 -13.21
N TRP A 43 -8.70 35.71 -11.94
CA TRP A 43 -9.89 35.14 -11.35
C TRP A 43 -11.09 35.68 -12.12
N ALA A 44 -11.66 34.87 -13.00
CA ALA A 44 -12.96 35.16 -13.59
C ALA A 44 -14.00 35.23 -12.46
N PRO A 45 -14.71 36.36 -12.28
CA PRO A 45 -15.77 36.44 -11.29
C PRO A 45 -16.83 35.40 -11.63
N ARG A 46 -17.14 34.58 -10.62
CA ARG A 46 -18.24 33.61 -10.63
C ARG A 46 -19.50 34.35 -11.08
N ALA A 47 -20.07 33.94 -12.22
CA ALA A 47 -21.33 34.49 -12.69
C ALA A 47 -22.38 34.45 -11.57
N PRO A 48 -23.10 35.56 -11.33
CA PRO A 48 -24.17 35.57 -10.34
C PRO A 48 -25.18 34.48 -10.72
N ARG A 49 -25.54 33.64 -9.74
CA ARG A 49 -26.72 32.77 -9.85
C ARG A 49 -27.87 33.66 -10.29
N GLN A 50 -28.38 33.43 -11.49
CA GLN A 50 -29.63 34.01 -11.94
C GLN A 50 -30.68 33.68 -10.87
N ALA A 51 -31.10 34.72 -10.16
CA ALA A 51 -32.28 34.68 -9.31
C ALA A 51 -33.45 34.37 -10.24
N GLY A 52 -33.92 33.12 -10.19
CA GLY A 52 -35.15 32.72 -10.84
C GLY A 52 -36.27 33.64 -10.38
N ALA A 53 -37.05 34.11 -11.34
CA ALA A 53 -38.12 35.08 -11.15
C ALA A 53 -39.07 34.68 -10.00
N PRO A 54 -39.39 35.60 -9.08
CA PRO A 54 -40.45 35.40 -8.11
C PRO A 54 -41.80 35.58 -8.84
N GLY A 55 -42.46 34.48 -9.22
CA GLY A 55 -43.72 34.66 -9.96
C GLY A 55 -44.53 33.46 -10.39
N GLN A 56 -44.16 32.22 -10.04
CA GLN A 56 -45.05 31.08 -10.26
C GLN A 56 -45.16 30.28 -8.98
N ALA A 57 -46.23 30.56 -8.24
CA ALA A 57 -46.71 29.67 -7.20
C ALA A 57 -46.86 28.26 -7.83
N PRO A 58 -46.15 27.24 -7.32
CA PRO A 58 -46.44 25.87 -7.72
C PRO A 58 -47.87 25.60 -7.25
N GLY A 59 -48.80 25.55 -8.21
CA GLY A 59 -50.13 25.04 -7.92
C GLY A 59 -49.99 23.66 -7.27
N PRO A 60 -50.89 23.29 -6.34
CA PRO A 60 -50.93 21.94 -5.79
C PRO A 60 -51.34 21.00 -6.93
N GLY A 61 -50.36 20.59 -7.72
CA GLY A 61 -50.48 19.53 -8.69
C GLY A 61 -50.65 18.24 -7.90
N PHE A 62 -51.90 17.96 -7.52
CA PHE A 62 -52.39 16.63 -7.20
C PHE A 62 -52.29 15.78 -8.46
N GLY A 63 -51.06 15.49 -8.90
CA GLY A 63 -50.82 14.34 -9.76
C GLY A 63 -51.33 13.16 -8.96
N THR A 64 -52.37 12.52 -9.48
CA THR A 64 -52.95 11.29 -8.93
C THR A 64 -51.83 10.41 -8.41
N PRO A 65 -51.78 10.08 -7.11
CA PRO A 65 -50.80 9.14 -6.61
C PRO A 65 -50.99 7.88 -7.45
N GLY A 66 -49.99 7.59 -8.29
CA GLY A 66 -50.00 6.40 -9.11
C GLY A 66 -50.04 5.22 -8.17
N PHE A 67 -51.25 4.73 -7.89
CA PHE A 67 -51.56 3.42 -7.35
C PHE A 67 -51.15 2.38 -8.42
N GLY A 68 -49.88 2.39 -8.81
CA GLY A 68 -49.27 1.21 -9.37
C GLY A 68 -49.35 0.15 -8.27
N PRO A 69 -49.79 -1.08 -8.57
CA PRO A 69 -49.86 -2.13 -7.57
C PRO A 69 -48.52 -2.19 -6.83
N PRO A 70 -48.52 -2.19 -5.49
CA PRO A 70 -47.29 -2.17 -4.70
C PRO A 70 -46.41 -3.29 -5.22
N HIS A 71 -45.25 -2.97 -5.83
CA HIS A 71 -44.37 -3.94 -6.48
C HIS A 71 -44.16 -5.12 -5.53
N PRO A 72 -44.90 -6.22 -5.71
CA PRO A 72 -44.92 -7.23 -4.70
C PRO A 72 -43.66 -8.04 -4.94
N PHE A 73 -42.84 -8.19 -3.90
CA PHE A 73 -41.70 -9.10 -3.89
C PHE A 73 -40.42 -8.66 -4.63
N ALA A 74 -39.98 -7.39 -4.52
CA ALA A 74 -38.53 -7.19 -4.62
C ALA A 74 -37.88 -8.02 -3.49
N PRO A 75 -37.13 -9.10 -3.79
CA PRO A 75 -36.61 -9.98 -2.75
C PRO A 75 -35.76 -9.14 -1.80
N PRO A 76 -35.87 -9.37 -0.47
CA PRO A 76 -35.15 -8.57 0.51
C PRO A 76 -33.66 -8.53 0.14
N GLU A 77 -33.10 -7.32 0.08
CA GLU A 77 -31.69 -7.16 -0.28
C GLU A 77 -30.84 -7.99 0.68
N THR A 78 -30.12 -8.99 0.14
CA THR A 78 -29.27 -9.87 0.94
C THR A 78 -28.26 -9.05 1.71
N THR A 79 -28.30 -9.11 3.05
CA THR A 79 -27.46 -8.28 3.92
C THR A 79 -25.97 -8.46 3.58
N GLY A 80 -25.26 -7.34 3.35
CA GLY A 80 -23.81 -7.33 3.11
C GLY A 80 -23.36 -7.32 1.64
N ARG A 81 -24.27 -7.39 0.67
CA ARG A 81 -23.95 -7.11 -0.75
C ARG A 81 -24.14 -5.63 -1.10
N ALA A 82 -23.31 -5.12 -2.00
CA ALA A 82 -23.44 -3.76 -2.53
C ALA A 82 -24.75 -3.62 -3.35
N PRO A 83 -25.38 -2.43 -3.34
CA PRO A 83 -26.55 -2.13 -4.16
C PRO A 83 -26.32 -2.41 -5.65
N ARG A 84 -27.34 -2.92 -6.36
CA ARG A 84 -27.24 -3.27 -7.79
C ARG A 84 -26.85 -2.09 -8.69
N ARG A 85 -27.18 -0.86 -8.31
CA ARG A 85 -26.75 0.37 -9.01
C ARG A 85 -25.23 0.54 -9.12
N HIS A 86 -24.46 -0.09 -8.24
CA HIS A 86 -23.00 -0.04 -8.24
C HIS A 86 -22.35 -1.29 -8.83
N LEU A 87 -23.14 -2.18 -9.48
CA LEU A 87 -22.66 -3.43 -10.05
C LEU A 87 -21.44 -3.23 -10.95
N GLY A 88 -21.56 -2.31 -11.92
CA GLY A 88 -20.48 -2.06 -12.90
C GLY A 88 -19.18 -1.63 -12.22
N ALA A 89 -19.24 -0.72 -11.25
CA ALA A 89 -18.06 -0.28 -10.52
C ALA A 89 -17.35 -1.44 -9.80
N TYR A 90 -18.09 -2.27 -9.08
CA TYR A 90 -17.52 -3.42 -8.36
C TYR A 90 -16.95 -4.49 -9.29
N VAL A 91 -17.66 -4.80 -10.37
CA VAL A 91 -17.21 -5.81 -11.34
C VAL A 91 -15.96 -5.32 -12.07
N THR A 92 -15.98 -4.11 -12.63
CA THR A 92 -14.83 -3.55 -13.35
C THR A 92 -13.62 -3.43 -12.44
N SER A 93 -13.77 -2.92 -11.21
CA SER A 93 -12.65 -2.88 -10.26
C SER A 93 -12.16 -4.28 -9.89
N GLY A 94 -13.06 -5.24 -9.67
CA GLY A 94 -12.69 -6.63 -9.39
C GLY A 94 -11.86 -7.26 -10.50
N ILE A 95 -12.28 -7.08 -11.76
CA ILE A 95 -11.54 -7.54 -12.95
C ILE A 95 -10.17 -6.87 -13.02
N LEU A 96 -10.09 -5.55 -12.90
CA LEU A 96 -8.81 -4.82 -12.97
C LEU A 96 -7.82 -5.28 -11.90
N LEU A 97 -8.28 -5.48 -10.66
CA LEU A 97 -7.43 -5.99 -9.57
C LEU A 97 -6.95 -7.42 -9.84
N LEU A 98 -7.82 -8.28 -10.37
CA LEU A 98 -7.46 -9.67 -10.69
C LEU A 98 -6.49 -9.77 -11.87
N VAL A 99 -6.72 -9.02 -12.94
CA VAL A 99 -5.81 -8.97 -14.09
C VAL A 99 -4.43 -8.52 -13.63
N PHE A 100 -4.34 -7.46 -12.82
CA PHE A 100 -3.07 -7.01 -12.31
C PHE A 100 -2.42 -8.02 -11.35
N ALA A 101 -3.19 -8.70 -10.50
CA ALA A 101 -2.69 -9.78 -9.66
C ALA A 101 -2.11 -10.94 -10.48
N CYS A 102 -2.77 -11.34 -11.58
CA CYS A 102 -2.25 -12.34 -12.51
C CYS A 102 -0.95 -11.89 -13.18
N VAL A 103 -0.84 -10.62 -13.58
CA VAL A 103 0.40 -10.07 -14.16
C VAL A 103 1.54 -10.12 -13.15
N LEU A 104 1.30 -9.72 -11.89
CA LEU A 104 2.31 -9.84 -10.83
C LEU A 104 2.71 -11.31 -10.58
N ALA A 105 1.75 -12.22 -10.52
CA ALA A 105 2.02 -13.64 -10.35
C ALA A 105 2.83 -14.22 -11.53
N ALA A 106 2.57 -13.77 -12.76
CA ALA A 106 3.34 -14.16 -13.94
C ALA A 106 4.79 -13.65 -13.86
N TRP A 107 5.01 -12.39 -13.45
CA TRP A 107 6.37 -11.86 -13.24
C TRP A 107 7.13 -12.62 -12.16
N ILE A 108 6.46 -12.96 -11.07
CA ILE A 108 7.00 -13.79 -10.00
C ILE A 108 7.40 -15.17 -10.55
N GLY A 109 6.52 -15.81 -11.32
CA GLY A 109 6.78 -17.11 -11.94
C GLY A 109 7.93 -17.09 -12.94
N ASP A 110 7.97 -16.08 -13.81
CA ASP A 110 9.04 -15.86 -14.78
C ASP A 110 10.39 -15.69 -14.08
N THR A 111 10.44 -14.85 -13.04
CA THR A 111 11.66 -14.62 -12.27
C THR A 111 12.11 -15.90 -11.53
N ALA A 112 11.17 -16.68 -10.98
CA ALA A 112 11.48 -17.98 -10.38
C ALA A 112 12.05 -18.98 -11.40
N GLY A 113 11.48 -19.03 -12.61
CA GLY A 113 11.96 -19.87 -13.70
C GLY A 113 13.36 -19.48 -14.18
N ASN A 114 13.59 -18.17 -14.37
CA ASN A 114 14.88 -17.63 -14.81
C ASN A 114 15.99 -17.86 -13.79
N MET A 115 15.66 -17.82 -12.49
CA MET A 115 16.62 -18.14 -11.43
C MET A 115 16.77 -19.64 -11.16
N ARG A 116 16.02 -20.50 -11.85
CA ARG A 116 15.93 -21.94 -11.59
C ARG A 116 15.73 -22.24 -10.10
N ALA A 117 14.90 -21.41 -9.46
CA ALA A 117 14.65 -21.51 -8.03
C ALA A 117 13.96 -22.83 -7.72
N ASP A 118 14.50 -23.57 -6.74
CA ASP A 118 13.82 -24.75 -6.21
C ASP A 118 12.49 -24.33 -5.56
N VAL A 119 11.41 -25.03 -5.89
CA VAL A 119 10.07 -24.76 -5.37
C VAL A 119 10.07 -24.88 -3.85
N ASP A 120 10.81 -25.83 -3.29
CA ASP A 120 10.88 -26.02 -1.84
C ASP A 120 11.58 -24.84 -1.17
N LEU A 121 12.65 -24.31 -1.76
CA LEU A 121 13.33 -23.11 -1.27
C LEU A 121 12.45 -21.86 -1.40
N LEU A 122 11.65 -21.77 -2.48
CA LEU A 122 10.72 -20.66 -2.67
C LEU A 122 9.61 -20.68 -1.62
N LEU A 123 9.02 -21.85 -1.35
CA LEU A 123 8.00 -22.03 -0.32
C LEU A 123 8.57 -21.80 1.08
N ASP A 124 9.77 -22.30 1.37
CA ASP A 124 10.44 -22.06 2.65
C ASP A 124 10.74 -20.57 2.85
N GLY A 125 11.23 -19.86 1.81
CA GLY A 125 11.47 -18.42 1.86
C GLY A 125 10.20 -17.56 1.94
N LEU A 126 9.06 -18.08 1.47
CA LEU A 126 7.75 -17.44 1.61
C LEU A 126 7.27 -17.51 3.08
N VAL A 127 7.55 -18.62 3.75
CA VAL A 127 7.12 -18.84 5.14
C VAL A 127 8.12 -18.27 6.15
N LYS A 128 9.43 -18.41 5.92
CA LYS A 128 10.49 -18.04 6.84
C LYS A 128 11.33 -16.90 6.29
N ASN A 129 11.56 -15.89 7.12
CA ASN A 129 12.54 -14.85 6.84
C ASN A 129 13.91 -15.20 7.46
N GLU A 130 14.66 -16.12 6.85
CA GLU A 130 15.99 -16.47 7.35
C GLU A 130 17.04 -15.40 7.01
N ALA A 131 17.70 -14.86 8.04
CA ALA A 131 18.78 -13.90 7.88
C ALA A 131 19.92 -14.52 7.03
N GLY A 132 20.18 -13.94 5.85
CA GLY A 132 21.22 -14.38 4.92
C GLY A 132 20.72 -15.16 3.71
N ARG A 133 19.43 -15.47 3.63
CA ARG A 133 18.79 -16.00 2.42
C ARG A 133 17.78 -14.98 1.89
N PRO A 134 18.23 -13.94 1.16
CA PRO A 134 17.28 -13.03 0.53
C PRO A 134 16.36 -13.84 -0.38
N LEU A 135 15.07 -13.50 -0.39
CA LEU A 135 14.16 -13.99 -1.41
C LEU A 135 14.79 -13.64 -2.76
N LEU A 136 15.20 -14.67 -3.49
CA LEU A 136 15.76 -14.53 -4.83
C LEU A 136 14.72 -13.92 -5.79
N VAL A 137 13.44 -14.15 -5.50
CA VAL A 137 12.31 -13.83 -6.38
C VAL A 137 11.32 -12.93 -5.65
N PHE A 138 11.41 -11.63 -5.90
CA PHE A 138 10.56 -10.58 -5.33
C PHE A 138 10.56 -10.51 -3.79
N THR A 139 10.13 -9.38 -3.23
CA THR A 139 10.01 -9.17 -1.79
C THR A 139 8.74 -9.83 -1.24
N ALA A 140 8.73 -10.20 0.04
CA ALA A 140 7.52 -10.73 0.68
C ALA A 140 6.34 -9.74 0.65
N HIS A 141 6.62 -8.44 0.54
CA HIS A 141 5.59 -7.42 0.38
C HIS A 141 4.81 -7.60 -0.92
N GLU A 142 5.49 -7.94 -2.02
CA GLU A 142 4.86 -8.14 -3.33
C GLU A 142 4.01 -9.40 -3.36
N TRP A 143 4.45 -10.47 -2.70
CA TRP A 143 3.63 -11.66 -2.50
C TRP A 143 2.37 -11.36 -1.71
N ALA A 144 2.51 -10.72 -0.54
CA ALA A 144 1.38 -10.33 0.30
C ALA A 144 0.39 -9.43 -0.46
N PHE A 145 0.94 -8.47 -1.22
CA PHE A 145 0.16 -7.55 -2.03
C PHE A 145 -0.58 -8.26 -3.16
N THR A 146 0.08 -9.20 -3.86
CA THR A 146 -0.51 -10.01 -4.93
C THR A 146 -1.67 -10.85 -4.42
N VAL A 147 -1.49 -11.54 -3.28
CA VAL A 147 -2.56 -12.32 -2.63
C VAL A 147 -3.70 -11.41 -2.20
N ALA A 148 -3.41 -10.23 -1.63
CA ALA A 148 -4.43 -9.27 -1.25
C ALA A 148 -5.24 -8.78 -2.46
N LEU A 149 -4.60 -8.52 -3.60
CA LEU A 149 -5.28 -8.15 -4.85
C LEU A 149 -6.22 -9.26 -5.33
N PHE A 150 -5.79 -10.53 -5.29
CA PHE A 150 -6.66 -11.67 -5.61
C PHE A 150 -7.89 -11.74 -4.71
N VAL A 151 -7.68 -11.73 -3.39
CA VAL A 151 -8.76 -11.86 -2.41
C VAL A 151 -9.75 -10.70 -2.53
N VAL A 152 -9.25 -9.48 -2.65
CA VAL A 152 -10.09 -8.28 -2.75
C VAL A 152 -10.78 -8.20 -4.12
N GLY A 153 -10.10 -8.60 -5.19
CA GLY A 153 -10.67 -8.71 -6.53
C GLY A 153 -11.85 -9.68 -6.56
N ILE A 154 -11.69 -10.89 -6.03
CA ILE A 154 -12.77 -11.88 -5.88
C ILE A 154 -13.90 -11.33 -5.00
N ALA A 155 -13.56 -10.70 -3.87
CA ALA A 155 -14.56 -10.11 -2.98
C ALA A 155 -15.35 -8.97 -3.66
N ALA A 156 -14.71 -8.19 -4.54
CA ALA A 156 -15.33 -7.14 -5.34
C ALA A 156 -16.27 -7.74 -6.40
N LEU A 157 -15.86 -8.80 -7.11
CA LEU A 157 -16.73 -9.55 -8.03
C LEU A 157 -17.94 -10.15 -7.30
N ALA A 158 -17.75 -10.64 -6.08
CA ALA A 158 -18.82 -11.12 -5.21
C ALA A 158 -19.69 -9.98 -4.61
N ARG A 159 -19.37 -8.73 -4.94
CA ARG A 159 -20.08 -7.50 -4.50
C ARG A 159 -20.14 -7.35 -2.99
N ARG A 160 -19.10 -7.79 -2.27
CA ARG A 160 -19.01 -7.61 -0.83
C ARG A 160 -18.76 -6.14 -0.52
N ARG A 161 -19.60 -5.51 0.33
CA ARG A 161 -19.41 -4.07 0.70
C ARG A 161 -18.04 -3.78 1.32
N THR A 162 -17.47 -4.75 2.03
CA THR A 162 -16.13 -4.64 2.60
C THR A 162 -15.03 -4.56 1.54
N ALA A 163 -15.26 -5.06 0.32
CA ALA A 163 -14.26 -5.02 -0.74
C ALA A 163 -13.93 -3.59 -1.19
N ARG A 164 -14.87 -2.64 -1.08
CA ARG A 164 -14.66 -1.25 -1.50
C ARG A 164 -13.52 -0.57 -0.76
N GLY A 165 -13.51 -0.67 0.56
CA GLY A 165 -12.45 -0.08 1.38
C GLY A 165 -11.09 -0.71 1.11
N ALA A 166 -11.07 -2.04 1.01
CA ALA A 166 -9.87 -2.79 0.68
C ALA A 166 -9.34 -2.45 -0.71
N ALA A 167 -10.22 -2.37 -1.71
CA ALA A 167 -9.88 -2.03 -3.09
C ALA A 167 -9.32 -0.61 -3.18
N LEU A 168 -9.90 0.36 -2.47
CA LEU A 168 -9.36 1.72 -2.39
C LEU A 168 -7.95 1.72 -1.80
N LEU A 169 -7.73 1.04 -0.67
CA LEU A 169 -6.40 0.93 -0.05
C LEU A 169 -5.38 0.35 -1.02
N LEU A 170 -5.68 -0.83 -1.59
CA LEU A 170 -4.76 -1.50 -2.52
C LEU A 170 -4.51 -0.66 -3.78
N ALA A 171 -5.53 0.02 -4.30
CA ALA A 171 -5.38 0.91 -5.44
C ALA A 171 -4.52 2.14 -5.10
N PHE A 172 -4.63 2.73 -3.91
CA PHE A 172 -3.72 3.82 -3.50
C PHE A 172 -2.27 3.37 -3.36
N LEU A 173 -2.03 2.18 -2.78
CA LEU A 173 -0.71 1.59 -2.71
C LEU A 173 -0.15 1.34 -4.12
N LEU A 174 -0.98 0.78 -5.02
CA LEU A 174 -0.59 0.53 -6.40
C LEU A 174 -0.32 1.82 -7.18
N LEU A 175 -1.14 2.85 -6.97
CA LEU A 175 -0.96 4.16 -7.58
C LEU A 175 0.38 4.77 -7.17
N GLY A 176 0.76 4.65 -5.89
CA GLY A 176 2.04 5.14 -5.41
C GLY A 176 3.24 4.36 -5.99
N VAL A 177 3.13 3.04 -6.14
CA VAL A 177 4.13 2.23 -6.87
C VAL A 177 4.24 2.72 -8.32
N GLY A 178 3.11 2.87 -9.03
CA GLY A 178 3.08 3.36 -10.40
C GLY A 178 3.65 4.77 -10.54
N ALA A 179 3.29 5.69 -9.64
CA ALA A 179 3.79 7.06 -9.66
C ALA A 179 5.30 7.13 -9.44
N ARG A 180 5.84 6.31 -8.52
CA ARG A 180 7.29 6.16 -8.30
C ARG A 180 8.00 5.67 -9.56
N GLN A 181 7.43 4.69 -10.25
CA GLN A 181 7.98 4.12 -11.49
C GLN A 181 7.98 5.15 -12.63
N LEU A 182 6.84 5.84 -12.83
CA LEU A 182 6.71 6.90 -13.82
C LEU A 182 7.67 8.07 -13.54
N ASN A 183 7.85 8.44 -12.28
CA ASN A 183 8.85 9.43 -11.88
C ASN A 183 10.27 8.96 -12.23
N GLY A 184 10.57 7.68 -12.02
CA GLY A 184 11.84 7.07 -12.48
C GLY A 184 12.07 7.25 -13.98
N LEU A 185 11.04 7.01 -14.80
CA LEU A 185 11.10 7.16 -16.27
C LEU A 185 11.36 8.60 -16.75
N THR A 186 11.22 9.62 -15.90
CA THR A 186 11.61 10.99 -16.27
C THR A 186 13.12 11.15 -16.38
N ARG A 187 13.90 10.24 -15.77
CA ARG A 187 15.37 10.28 -15.72
C ARG A 187 15.99 9.43 -16.83
N SER A 188 16.98 9.97 -17.53
CA SER A 188 17.71 9.28 -18.61
C SER A 188 18.29 7.95 -18.13
N ASP A 189 19.08 7.97 -17.05
CA ASP A 189 19.87 6.82 -16.62
C ASP A 189 18.98 5.62 -16.25
N TYR A 190 17.81 5.91 -15.65
CA TYR A 190 16.82 4.88 -15.34
C TYR A 190 16.15 4.34 -16.60
N ARG A 191 15.78 5.21 -17.57
CA ARG A 191 15.25 4.76 -18.85
C ARG A 191 16.25 3.88 -19.58
N ASP A 192 17.52 4.29 -19.64
CA ASP A 192 18.56 3.59 -20.39
C ASP A 192 18.74 2.18 -19.84
N VAL A 193 18.80 2.01 -18.52
CA VAL A 193 18.92 0.66 -17.93
C VAL A 193 17.64 -0.15 -18.04
N MET A 194 16.47 0.46 -17.86
CA MET A 194 15.21 -0.23 -18.05
C MET A 194 15.09 -0.77 -19.47
N PHE A 195 15.34 0.05 -20.50
CA PHE A 195 15.25 -0.37 -21.90
C PHE A 195 16.41 -1.24 -22.38
N ALA A 196 17.56 -1.24 -21.68
CA ALA A 196 18.64 -2.20 -21.94
C ALA A 196 18.33 -3.61 -21.43
N THR A 197 17.37 -3.75 -20.50
CA THR A 197 16.93 -5.05 -20.00
C THR A 197 16.04 -5.73 -21.04
N GLU A 198 16.22 -7.04 -21.27
CA GLU A 198 15.48 -7.83 -22.28
C GLU A 198 13.95 -7.60 -22.22
N HIS A 199 13.41 -7.50 -21.01
CA HIS A 199 11.98 -7.31 -20.75
C HIS A 199 11.59 -5.85 -20.39
N GLY A 200 12.49 -4.90 -20.60
CA GLY A 200 12.35 -3.51 -20.18
C GLY A 200 11.04 -2.84 -20.57
N THR A 201 10.71 -2.91 -21.86
CA THR A 201 9.48 -2.34 -22.41
C THR A 201 8.22 -2.96 -21.79
N LEU A 202 8.21 -4.27 -21.58
CA LEU A 202 7.07 -4.97 -20.99
C LEU A 202 6.89 -4.61 -19.50
N ILE A 203 7.98 -4.43 -18.77
CA ILE A 203 7.96 -3.95 -17.38
C ILE A 203 7.36 -2.53 -17.32
N VAL A 204 7.81 -1.62 -18.20
CA VAL A 204 7.26 -0.26 -18.30
C VAL A 204 5.76 -0.29 -18.58
N LEU A 205 5.33 -1.07 -19.58
CA LEU A 205 3.91 -1.23 -19.91
C LEU A 205 3.10 -1.77 -18.73
N THR A 206 3.65 -2.70 -17.97
CA THR A 206 3.02 -3.25 -16.76
C THR A 206 2.76 -2.15 -15.72
N TYR A 207 3.71 -1.24 -15.48
CA TYR A 207 3.52 -0.16 -14.51
C TYR A 207 2.59 0.95 -15.02
N VAL A 208 2.61 1.25 -16.32
CA VAL A 208 1.63 2.16 -16.92
C VAL A 208 0.23 1.59 -16.73
N PHE A 209 0.04 0.30 -17.04
CA PHE A 209 -1.23 -0.39 -16.81
C PHE A 209 -1.62 -0.37 -15.33
N ALA A 210 -0.69 -0.68 -14.42
CA ALA A 210 -0.91 -0.66 -12.97
C ALA A 210 -1.42 0.71 -12.48
N PHE A 211 -0.78 1.79 -12.94
CA PHE A 211 -1.13 3.16 -12.59
C PHE A 211 -2.54 3.52 -13.07
N LEU A 212 -2.85 3.21 -14.34
CA LEU A 212 -4.16 3.48 -14.92
C LEU A 212 -5.26 2.65 -14.24
N ALA A 213 -5.02 1.35 -14.05
CA ALA A 213 -5.94 0.45 -13.36
C ALA A 213 -6.23 0.93 -11.93
N ALA A 214 -5.19 1.34 -11.18
CA ALA A 214 -5.32 1.89 -9.85
C ALA A 214 -6.17 3.18 -9.84
N ALA A 215 -5.88 4.13 -10.73
CA ALA A 215 -6.65 5.36 -10.85
C ALA A 215 -8.13 5.07 -11.19
N THR A 216 -8.39 4.16 -12.13
CA THR A 216 -9.75 3.73 -12.48
C THR A 216 -10.47 3.10 -11.29
N VAL A 217 -9.83 2.18 -10.55
CA VAL A 217 -10.40 1.57 -9.35
C VAL A 217 -10.74 2.63 -8.31
N ILE A 218 -9.85 3.60 -8.06
CA ILE A 218 -10.10 4.70 -7.13
C ILE A 218 -11.34 5.49 -7.54
N ILE A 219 -11.40 5.95 -8.80
CA ILE A 219 -12.53 6.73 -9.31
C ILE A 219 -13.84 5.94 -9.17
N LEU A 220 -13.87 4.69 -9.64
CA LEU A 220 -15.07 3.84 -9.59
C LEU A 220 -15.52 3.59 -8.14
N MET A 221 -14.60 3.30 -7.23
CA MET A 221 -14.92 3.04 -5.81
C MET A 221 -15.29 4.31 -5.04
N LEU A 222 -14.80 5.48 -5.43
CA LEU A 222 -15.24 6.76 -4.87
C LEU A 222 -16.63 7.15 -5.39
N VAL A 223 -16.94 6.89 -6.67
CA VAL A 223 -18.28 7.10 -7.25
C VAL A 223 -19.30 6.11 -6.68
N ALA A 224 -18.90 4.86 -6.42
CA ALA A 224 -19.72 3.86 -5.74
C ALA A 224 -19.92 4.15 -4.23
N ARG A 225 -19.82 5.42 -3.82
CA ARG A 225 -20.07 5.84 -2.44
C ARG A 225 -21.54 5.73 -2.12
N GLU A 226 -21.83 4.86 -1.18
CA GLU A 226 -23.13 4.75 -0.55
C GLU A 226 -23.32 5.98 0.37
N ARG A 227 -23.71 7.12 -0.21
CA ARG A 227 -23.97 8.38 0.53
C ARG A 227 -25.21 8.31 1.41
N ASP A 228 -26.11 7.38 1.10
CA ASP A 228 -27.43 7.29 1.74
C ASP A 228 -27.45 6.35 2.94
N LEU A 229 -26.35 5.65 3.24
CA LEU A 229 -26.29 4.88 4.47
C LEU A 229 -26.04 5.82 5.65
N PRO A 230 -26.88 5.74 6.71
CA PRO A 230 -26.59 6.44 7.94
C PRO A 230 -25.18 6.07 8.40
N PRO A 231 -24.40 7.03 8.94
CA PRO A 231 -23.13 6.75 9.56
C PRO A 231 -23.32 5.60 10.55
N ASP A 232 -22.59 4.52 10.35
CA ASP A 232 -22.60 3.40 11.28
C ASP A 232 -21.93 3.90 12.57
N PRO A 233 -22.65 3.99 13.70
CA PRO A 233 -22.08 4.55 14.93
C PRO A 233 -20.79 3.79 15.24
N ALA A 234 -19.70 4.53 15.42
CA ALA A 234 -18.39 3.94 15.69
C ALA A 234 -18.48 3.16 17.01
N THR A 235 -18.72 1.85 16.92
CA THR A 235 -18.80 0.98 18.09
C THR A 235 -17.47 1.01 18.84
N GLY A 236 -17.52 0.78 20.16
CA GLY A 236 -16.29 0.74 20.98
C GLY A 236 -15.22 -0.19 20.38
N ALA A 237 -15.63 -1.33 19.82
CA ALA A 237 -14.74 -2.27 19.13
C ALA A 237 -14.02 -1.67 17.90
N ARG A 238 -14.71 -0.87 17.08
CA ARG A 238 -14.09 -0.21 15.93
C ARG A 238 -13.10 0.87 16.35
N ARG A 239 -13.44 1.63 17.39
CA ARG A 239 -12.53 2.64 17.94
C ARG A 239 -11.28 1.98 18.53
N ALA A 240 -11.45 0.92 19.31
CA ALA A 240 -10.34 0.13 19.85
C ALA A 240 -9.45 -0.42 18.74
N ALA A 241 -10.02 -1.01 17.68
CA ALA A 241 -9.25 -1.44 16.50
C ALA A 241 -8.51 -0.27 15.85
N GLY A 242 -9.15 0.88 15.68
CA GLY A 242 -8.51 2.10 15.17
C GLY A 242 -7.29 2.54 15.99
N VAL A 243 -7.41 2.54 17.32
CA VAL A 243 -6.28 2.81 18.24
C VAL A 243 -5.17 1.78 18.04
N LEU A 244 -5.50 0.48 18.00
CA LEU A 244 -4.50 -0.58 17.79
C LEU A 244 -3.76 -0.41 16.47
N LEU A 245 -4.44 -0.01 15.38
CA LEU A 245 -3.80 0.28 14.10
C LEU A 245 -2.83 1.46 14.20
N ILE A 246 -3.23 2.55 14.86
CA ILE A 246 -2.37 3.73 15.05
C ILE A 246 -1.12 3.37 15.86
N LEU A 247 -1.30 2.64 16.97
CA LEU A 247 -0.19 2.20 17.82
C LEU A 247 0.76 1.26 17.07
N THR A 248 0.21 0.32 16.29
CA THR A 248 1.01 -0.60 15.46
C THR A 248 1.80 0.16 14.41
N GLY A 249 1.18 1.11 13.71
CA GLY A 249 1.85 1.95 12.72
C GLY A 249 2.94 2.83 13.33
N ALA A 250 2.67 3.45 14.49
CA ALA A 250 3.64 4.27 15.20
C ALA A 250 4.84 3.44 15.69
N LEU A 251 4.59 2.24 16.21
CA LEU A 251 5.62 1.30 16.64
C LEU A 251 6.51 0.84 15.48
N GLN A 252 5.91 0.45 14.36
CA GLN A 252 6.66 0.10 13.14
C GLN A 252 7.48 1.28 12.62
N GLY A 253 6.87 2.47 12.55
CA GLY A 253 7.56 3.70 12.15
C GLY A 253 8.73 4.05 13.05
N PHE A 254 8.60 3.85 14.37
CA PHE A 254 9.69 4.05 15.34
C PHE A 254 10.87 3.13 15.07
N TRP A 255 10.63 1.81 14.92
CA TRP A 255 11.70 0.85 14.65
C TRP A 255 12.38 1.11 13.32
N TYR A 256 11.60 1.47 12.33
CA TYR A 256 12.12 1.81 11.02
C TYR A 256 13.00 3.07 11.04
N ALA A 257 12.54 4.14 11.70
CA ALA A 257 13.32 5.36 11.89
C ALA A 257 14.61 5.11 12.68
N ARG A 258 14.55 4.26 13.71
CA ARG A 258 15.73 3.82 14.46
C ARG A 258 16.71 3.06 13.58
N GLY A 259 16.23 2.12 12.76
CA GLY A 259 17.06 1.35 11.83
C GLY A 259 17.75 2.25 10.79
N LEU A 260 17.03 3.24 10.24
CA LEU A 260 17.62 4.24 9.35
C LEU A 260 18.72 5.07 10.03
N ARG A 261 18.50 5.46 11.30
CA ARG A 261 19.51 6.17 12.08
C ARG A 261 20.76 5.32 12.31
N GLN A 262 20.59 4.07 12.73
CA GLN A 262 21.71 3.14 12.95
C GLN A 262 22.50 2.88 11.66
N PHE A 263 21.80 2.72 10.53
CA PHE A 263 22.44 2.59 9.22
C PHE A 263 23.28 3.83 8.88
N ASN A 264 22.72 5.03 9.07
CA ASN A 264 23.45 6.28 8.80
C ASN A 264 24.66 6.46 9.72
N GLU A 265 24.55 6.10 11.00
CA GLU A 265 25.66 6.10 11.95
C GLU A 265 26.78 5.12 11.52
N ALA A 266 26.43 3.96 10.96
CA ALA A 266 27.38 2.97 10.47
C ALA A 266 28.12 3.39 9.19
N VAL A 267 27.47 4.13 8.29
CA VAL A 267 28.09 4.63 7.04
C VAL A 267 28.98 5.86 7.33
N GLY A 268 28.77 6.55 8.45
CA GLY A 268 29.61 7.64 8.93
C GLY A 268 29.27 9.02 8.35
N PRO A 269 29.96 10.10 8.78
CA PRO A 269 29.62 11.50 8.45
C PRO A 269 29.69 11.86 6.96
N GLY A 270 30.43 11.09 6.16
CA GLY A 270 30.53 11.25 4.71
C GLY A 270 29.46 10.49 3.91
N GLY A 271 28.57 9.77 4.59
CA GLY A 271 27.64 8.80 3.99
C GLY A 271 26.48 9.36 3.18
N GLY A 272 26.19 10.66 3.26
CA GLY A 272 25.22 11.32 2.37
C GLY A 272 24.32 12.35 3.04
N ARG A 273 23.15 12.60 2.45
CA ARG A 273 22.28 13.79 2.66
C ARG A 273 21.55 13.80 4.02
N GLY A 274 21.94 12.91 4.94
CA GLY A 274 21.26 12.64 6.21
C GLY A 274 20.15 11.60 6.05
N ALA A 275 20.00 10.72 7.06
CA ALA A 275 19.12 9.54 7.02
C ALA A 275 17.70 9.81 6.51
N PHE A 276 17.10 10.94 6.92
CA PHE A 276 15.73 11.28 6.53
C PHE A 276 15.61 11.69 5.06
N SER A 277 16.55 12.49 4.55
CA SER A 277 16.48 12.94 3.16
C SER A 277 16.83 11.81 2.20
N GLU A 278 17.74 10.91 2.59
CA GLU A 278 18.02 9.67 1.86
C GLU A 278 16.82 8.74 1.87
N TRP A 279 16.17 8.56 3.02
CA TRP A 279 14.94 7.79 3.10
C TRP A 279 13.85 8.37 2.19
N TRP A 280 13.60 9.68 2.26
CA TRP A 280 12.60 10.34 1.42
C TRP A 280 12.95 10.23 -0.05
N HIS A 281 14.25 10.38 -0.36
CA HIS A 281 14.73 10.20 -1.71
C HIS A 281 14.52 8.76 -2.16
N GLU A 282 14.87 7.76 -1.37
CA GLU A 282 14.67 6.35 -1.67
C GLU A 282 13.18 5.98 -1.74
N ALA A 283 12.30 6.64 -1.00
CA ALA A 283 10.85 6.41 -1.03
C ALA A 283 10.20 6.95 -2.32
N LEU A 284 10.73 8.03 -2.89
CA LEU A 284 10.19 8.67 -4.11
C LEU A 284 10.98 8.37 -5.39
N ASN A 285 12.25 8.04 -5.27
CA ASN A 285 13.17 7.79 -6.36
C ASN A 285 13.56 6.32 -6.37
N ILE A 286 13.15 5.64 -7.42
CA ILE A 286 13.48 4.23 -7.62
C ILE A 286 14.99 3.97 -7.75
N ASN A 287 15.76 4.95 -8.22
CA ASN A 287 17.17 4.75 -8.56
C ASN A 287 18.15 5.04 -7.40
N ALA A 288 17.68 5.20 -6.16
CA ALA A 288 18.50 5.72 -5.06
C ALA A 288 19.64 4.78 -4.60
N ARG A 289 19.60 3.48 -4.93
CA ARG A 289 20.63 2.50 -4.52
C ARG A 289 21.22 1.68 -5.68
N GLY A 290 21.04 2.12 -6.93
CA GLY A 290 21.61 1.43 -8.10
C GLY A 290 21.08 0.02 -8.37
N GLY A 291 20.07 -0.43 -7.61
CA GLY A 291 19.35 -1.66 -7.86
C GLY A 291 18.19 -1.39 -8.81
N TYR A 292 18.36 -1.74 -10.09
CA TYR A 292 17.30 -1.74 -11.10
C TYR A 292 16.32 -2.90 -10.92
N GLY A 293 16.00 -3.22 -9.67
CA GLY A 293 15.02 -4.25 -9.37
C GLY A 293 13.64 -3.78 -9.81
N THR A 294 12.85 -4.69 -10.39
CA THR A 294 11.42 -4.53 -10.65
C THR A 294 10.58 -4.39 -9.37
N SER A 295 11.23 -4.28 -8.21
CA SER A 295 10.56 -4.06 -6.94
C SER A 295 10.51 -2.58 -6.58
N ALA A 296 9.39 -2.13 -6.00
CA ALA A 296 9.28 -0.77 -5.45
C ALA A 296 10.25 -0.52 -4.28
N GLY A 297 10.95 -1.55 -3.81
CA GLY A 297 11.95 -1.48 -2.76
C GLY A 297 11.32 -1.58 -1.37
N PHE A 298 12.06 -2.21 -0.45
CA PHE A 298 11.64 -2.40 0.94
C PHE A 298 11.22 -1.09 1.63
N THR A 299 12.01 -0.03 1.43
CA THR A 299 11.78 1.31 2.00
C THR A 299 10.41 1.87 1.63
N TYR A 300 9.97 1.72 0.38
CA TYR A 300 8.66 2.22 -0.05
C TYR A 300 7.52 1.46 0.62
N TYR A 301 7.52 0.12 0.53
CA TYR A 301 6.44 -0.69 1.08
C TYR A 301 6.29 -0.49 2.58
N HIS A 302 7.40 -0.43 3.31
CA HIS A 302 7.38 -0.19 4.74
C HIS A 302 6.78 1.18 5.08
N SER A 303 7.22 2.23 4.39
CA SER A 303 6.70 3.60 4.56
C SER A 303 5.20 3.69 4.24
N ALA A 304 4.79 3.04 3.15
CA ALA A 304 3.41 3.00 2.72
C ALA A 304 2.51 2.23 3.70
N LEU A 305 3.00 1.13 4.29
CA LEU A 305 2.31 0.39 5.34
C LEU A 305 2.15 1.22 6.62
N VAL A 306 3.21 1.89 7.08
CA VAL A 306 3.15 2.78 8.25
C VAL A 306 2.11 3.89 8.01
N ALA A 307 2.17 4.56 6.86
CA ALA A 307 1.19 5.58 6.50
C ALA A 307 -0.24 5.01 6.43
N ALA A 308 -0.42 3.83 5.84
CA ALA A 308 -1.70 3.16 5.76
C ALA A 308 -2.26 2.81 7.15
N PHE A 309 -1.44 2.34 8.08
CA PHE A 309 -1.85 2.05 9.46
C PHE A 309 -2.39 3.29 10.16
N LEU A 310 -1.66 4.41 10.06
CA LEU A 310 -2.07 5.67 10.68
C LEU A 310 -3.37 6.20 10.05
N VAL A 311 -3.44 6.26 8.72
CA VAL A 311 -4.60 6.80 8.00
C VAL A 311 -5.83 5.93 8.21
N VAL A 312 -5.73 4.61 8.03
CA VAL A 312 -6.85 3.68 8.21
C VAL A 312 -7.29 3.62 9.67
N GLY A 313 -6.34 3.71 10.61
CA GLY A 313 -6.64 3.81 12.05
C GLY A 313 -7.46 5.06 12.38
N VAL A 314 -7.07 6.23 11.88
CA VAL A 314 -7.84 7.49 12.02
C VAL A 314 -9.21 7.36 11.37
N LEU A 315 -9.30 6.80 10.15
CA LEU A 315 -10.58 6.59 9.47
C LEU A 315 -11.52 5.64 10.25
N LEU A 316 -10.99 4.64 10.95
CA LEU A 316 -11.76 3.78 11.85
C LEU A 316 -12.29 4.54 13.07
N LEU A 317 -11.46 5.41 13.68
CA LEU A 317 -11.88 6.27 14.79
C LEU A 317 -13.03 7.20 14.38
N LEU A 318 -12.96 7.73 13.16
CA LEU A 318 -13.99 8.58 12.56
C LEU A 318 -15.24 7.81 12.10
N GLY A 319 -15.26 6.48 12.21
CA GLY A 319 -16.40 5.65 11.80
C GLY A 319 -16.63 5.60 10.29
N ALA A 320 -15.60 5.85 9.47
CA ALA A 320 -15.76 5.83 8.02
C ALA A 320 -16.14 4.41 7.53
N PRO A 321 -17.20 4.24 6.74
CA PRO A 321 -17.69 2.90 6.36
C PRO A 321 -16.69 2.11 5.52
N ALA A 322 -15.87 2.79 4.72
CA ALA A 322 -14.80 2.17 3.94
C ALA A 322 -13.61 1.70 4.81
N ALA A 323 -13.41 2.25 6.00
CA ALA A 323 -12.25 1.95 6.83
C ALA A 323 -12.21 0.47 7.25
N ARG A 324 -13.37 -0.17 7.46
CA ARG A 324 -13.45 -1.59 7.82
C ARG A 324 -12.77 -2.50 6.79
N GLY A 325 -13.08 -2.29 5.51
CA GLY A 325 -12.51 -3.07 4.42
C GLY A 325 -11.01 -2.86 4.29
N ALA A 326 -10.59 -1.59 4.31
CA ALA A 326 -9.19 -1.21 4.26
C ALA A 326 -8.40 -1.83 5.43
N ALA A 327 -8.93 -1.75 6.64
CA ALA A 327 -8.28 -2.30 7.84
C ALA A 327 -8.10 -3.82 7.75
N LEU A 328 -9.10 -4.57 7.27
CA LEU A 328 -8.97 -6.02 7.14
C LEU A 328 -7.91 -6.43 6.10
N ALA A 329 -7.84 -5.72 4.97
CA ALA A 329 -6.80 -5.98 3.97
C ALA A 329 -5.41 -5.62 4.51
N LEU A 330 -5.28 -4.46 5.15
CA LEU A 330 -4.03 -3.99 5.75
C LEU A 330 -3.52 -4.95 6.84
N LEU A 331 -4.40 -5.33 7.78
CA LEU A 331 -4.09 -6.27 8.84
C LEU A 331 -3.74 -7.66 8.28
N GLY A 332 -4.39 -8.10 7.20
CA GLY A 332 -4.04 -9.37 6.55
C GLY A 332 -2.62 -9.36 5.97
N ILE A 333 -2.27 -8.30 5.24
CA ILE A 333 -0.92 -8.10 4.69
C ILE A 333 0.12 -8.04 5.82
N ALA A 334 -0.13 -7.19 6.81
CA ALA A 334 0.82 -6.97 7.90
C ALA A 334 0.97 -8.18 8.82
N ALA A 335 -0.12 -8.91 9.11
CA ALA A 335 -0.04 -10.15 9.87
C ALA A 335 0.82 -11.17 9.13
N TYR A 336 0.65 -11.36 7.82
CA TYR A 336 1.50 -12.25 7.04
C TYR A 336 2.98 -11.86 7.15
N LEU A 337 3.32 -10.58 6.94
CA LEU A 337 4.69 -10.10 7.02
C LEU A 337 5.28 -10.34 8.43
N GLN A 338 4.52 -10.03 9.46
CA GLN A 338 4.93 -10.21 10.85
C GLN A 338 5.12 -11.68 11.22
N LEU A 339 4.19 -12.56 10.81
CA LEU A 339 4.31 -14.00 11.03
C LEU A 339 5.52 -14.58 10.30
N ARG A 340 5.80 -14.11 9.08
CA ARG A 340 6.97 -14.51 8.31
C ARG A 340 8.28 -14.11 9.00
N ASP A 341 8.34 -12.90 9.55
CA ASP A 341 9.49 -12.42 10.33
C ASP A 341 9.68 -13.27 11.60
N LEU A 342 8.59 -13.58 12.30
CA LEU A 342 8.64 -14.42 13.49
C LEU A 342 9.03 -15.88 13.19
N ALA A 343 8.57 -16.43 12.07
CA ALA A 343 8.90 -17.79 11.63
C ALA A 343 10.38 -17.96 11.23
N GLY A 344 11.06 -16.86 10.87
CA GLY A 344 12.51 -16.85 10.60
C GLY A 344 13.39 -16.85 11.85
N ILE A 345 12.82 -16.73 13.05
CA ILE A 345 13.59 -16.66 14.29
C ILE A 345 14.12 -18.03 14.68
N ARG A 346 15.42 -18.08 14.97
CA ARG A 346 16.08 -19.22 15.58
C ARG A 346 15.79 -19.26 17.09
N TYR A 347 14.71 -19.95 17.47
CA TYR A 347 14.25 -20.01 18.86
C TYR A 347 15.27 -20.64 19.83
N ASP A 348 16.19 -21.47 19.34
CA ASP A 348 17.33 -21.99 20.11
C ASP A 348 18.29 -20.87 20.57
N ARG A 349 18.31 -19.73 19.86
CA ARG A 349 19.13 -18.55 20.18
C ARG A 349 18.34 -17.41 20.79
N LEU A 350 17.15 -17.67 21.33
CA LEU A 350 16.30 -16.62 21.91
C LEU A 350 17.04 -15.82 22.99
N ALA A 351 17.82 -16.51 23.84
CA ALA A 351 18.63 -15.88 24.87
C ALA A 351 19.65 -14.86 24.30
N ASP A 352 20.25 -15.14 23.15
CA ASP A 352 21.22 -14.23 22.52
C ASP A 352 20.55 -12.97 21.97
N TYR A 353 19.34 -13.09 21.42
CA TYR A 353 18.56 -11.94 20.97
C TYR A 353 18.19 -11.00 22.12
N TYR A 354 17.92 -11.53 23.32
CA TYR A 354 17.59 -10.73 24.50
C TYR A 354 18.82 -10.16 25.24
N ARG A 355 20.02 -10.71 25.01
CA ARG A 355 21.26 -10.10 25.51
C ARG A 355 21.55 -8.75 24.83
N ASP A 356 21.23 -8.64 23.54
CA ASP A 356 21.20 -7.35 22.86
C ASP A 356 19.86 -6.66 23.14
N THR A 357 19.88 -5.68 24.04
CA THR A 357 18.68 -4.90 24.41
C THR A 357 17.92 -4.36 23.20
N GLY A 358 18.60 -3.88 22.16
CA GLY A 358 17.94 -3.33 20.97
C GLY A 358 17.16 -4.39 20.20
N THR A 359 17.80 -5.53 19.93
CA THR A 359 17.19 -6.65 19.21
C THR A 359 16.08 -7.31 20.03
N GLY A 360 16.27 -7.48 21.34
CA GLY A 360 15.25 -8.02 22.25
C GLY A 360 13.99 -7.16 22.33
N TRP A 361 14.15 -5.82 22.35
CA TRP A 361 13.01 -4.90 22.30
C TRP A 361 12.27 -4.96 20.95
N ASN A 362 13.00 -5.01 19.84
CA ASN A 362 12.40 -5.15 18.51
C ASN A 362 11.58 -6.45 18.42
N LEU A 363 12.17 -7.55 18.88
CA LEU A 363 11.52 -8.85 18.89
C LEU A 363 10.25 -8.86 19.76
N THR A 364 10.33 -8.32 20.97
CA THR A 364 9.17 -8.22 21.87
C THR A 364 8.05 -7.39 21.25
N SER A 365 8.41 -6.28 20.60
CA SER A 365 7.47 -5.41 19.92
C SER A 365 6.81 -6.07 18.70
N SER A 366 7.53 -6.96 18.02
CA SER A 366 7.04 -7.77 16.90
C SER A 366 5.96 -8.76 17.34
N PHE A 367 6.15 -9.44 18.47
CA PHE A 367 5.11 -10.29 19.07
C PHE A 367 3.91 -9.48 19.53
N ALA A 368 4.13 -8.33 20.19
CA ALA A 368 3.06 -7.46 20.63
C ALA A 368 2.23 -6.92 19.44
N ALA A 369 2.90 -6.54 18.34
CA ALA A 369 2.25 -6.10 17.12
C ALA A 369 1.43 -7.24 16.48
N ALA A 370 1.98 -8.46 16.40
CA ALA A 370 1.24 -9.63 15.91
C ALA A 370 -0.05 -9.88 16.71
N ALA A 371 0.05 -9.89 18.05
CA ALA A 371 -1.10 -10.05 18.92
C ALA A 371 -2.13 -8.93 18.74
N ALA A 372 -1.67 -7.67 18.70
CA ALA A 372 -2.53 -6.50 18.47
C ALA A 372 -3.26 -6.58 17.13
N MET A 373 -2.60 -7.05 16.06
CA MET A 373 -3.21 -7.24 14.75
C MET A 373 -4.31 -8.30 14.78
N LEU A 374 -4.08 -9.45 15.43
CA LEU A 374 -5.09 -10.51 15.58
C LEU A 374 -6.30 -10.02 16.38
N VAL A 375 -6.07 -9.30 17.47
CA VAL A 375 -7.13 -8.67 18.27
C VAL A 375 -7.92 -7.66 17.43
N ALA A 376 -7.25 -6.80 16.66
CA ALA A 376 -7.92 -5.85 15.77
C ALA A 376 -8.78 -6.55 14.71
N ILE A 377 -8.29 -7.65 14.11
CA ILE A 377 -9.08 -8.48 13.19
C ILE A 377 -10.35 -9.01 13.87
N ALA A 378 -10.22 -9.56 15.10
CA ALA A 378 -11.34 -10.08 15.87
C ALA A 378 -12.36 -8.98 16.18
N LEU A 379 -11.92 -7.82 16.68
CA LEU A 379 -12.77 -6.66 16.98
C LEU A 379 -13.53 -6.18 15.74
N ILE A 380 -12.87 -6.12 14.58
CA ILE A 380 -13.48 -5.69 13.32
C ILE A 380 -14.48 -6.72 12.80
N ARG A 381 -14.22 -8.02 12.99
CA ARG A 381 -15.13 -9.08 12.55
C ARG A 381 -16.38 -9.19 13.43
N HIS A 382 -16.21 -9.13 14.74
CA HIS A 382 -17.26 -9.36 15.73
C HIS A 382 -18.02 -8.10 16.17
N ALA A 383 -17.69 -6.92 15.64
CA ALA A 383 -18.46 -5.71 15.89
C ALA A 383 -19.96 -5.95 15.59
N PRO A 384 -20.85 -5.88 16.60
CA PRO A 384 -22.28 -6.11 16.42
C PRO A 384 -22.78 -5.18 15.33
N ARG A 385 -23.59 -5.71 14.41
CA ARG A 385 -24.30 -4.85 13.47
C ARG A 385 -25.31 -4.05 14.31
N PRO A 386 -25.38 -2.72 14.18
CA PRO A 386 -26.45 -1.96 14.80
C PRO A 386 -27.77 -2.61 14.41
N TYR A 387 -28.56 -3.00 15.40
CA TYR A 387 -29.91 -3.47 15.15
C TYR A 387 -30.68 -2.26 14.61
N VAL A 388 -30.89 -2.25 13.30
CA VAL A 388 -31.85 -1.32 12.70
C VAL A 388 -33.20 -2.01 12.83
N PRO A 389 -34.09 -1.54 13.72
CA PRO A 389 -35.41 -2.12 13.81
C PRO A 389 -36.03 -2.10 12.41
N PRO A 390 -36.72 -3.19 11.99
CA PRO A 390 -37.41 -3.19 10.72
C PRO A 390 -38.30 -1.95 10.66
N ARG A 391 -38.26 -1.22 9.54
CA ARG A 391 -39.26 -0.20 9.28
C ARG A 391 -40.59 -0.92 9.19
N TYR A 392 -41.33 -0.94 10.29
CA TYR A 392 -42.71 -1.41 10.25
C TYR A 392 -43.42 -0.56 9.20
N PRO A 393 -44.23 -1.18 8.31
CA PRO A 393 -45.14 -0.39 7.50
C PRO A 393 -45.92 0.53 8.45
N PRO A 394 -46.22 1.79 8.04
CA PRO A 394 -47.05 2.66 8.85
C PRO A 394 -48.28 1.85 9.27
N SER A 395 -48.52 1.81 10.59
CA SER A 395 -49.66 1.07 11.14
C SER A 395 -50.90 1.46 10.32
N PRO A 396 -51.65 0.50 9.75
CA PRO A 396 -52.86 0.81 9.02
C PRO A 396 -53.99 1.29 9.94
N LEU A 397 -53.76 1.42 11.24
CA LEU A 397 -54.75 1.86 12.20
C LEU A 397 -54.72 3.39 12.33
N PRO A 398 -55.88 4.07 12.13
CA PRO A 398 -56.03 5.52 12.23
C PRO A 398 -55.86 6.07 13.66
#